data_AF-A0A143X2L2-F1
#
_entry.id   AF-A0A143X2L2-F1
#
_cell.length_a   1.000
_cell.length_b   1.000
_cell.length_c   1.000
_cell.angle_alpha   90.00
_cell.angle_beta   90.00
_cell.angle_gamma   90.00
#
_symmetry.space_group_name_H-M   'P 1'
#
loop_
_entity.id
_entity.type
_entity.pdbx_description
1 polymer ?
#
loop_
_entity_poly.entity_id
_entity_poly.type
_entity_poly.pdbx_seq_one_letter_code
_entity_poly.pdbx_strand_id
1 'polypeptide(L)' 'MSKRKRFTEDEITQLSQSPYVKYIRVNRISFTFEFRTMLWERWQAHPSITTIKKALFEYGLDPCMIGSPAIHSLQDKF' A
#
# COMPACT_ATOMS: atom_id res chain seq x y z
N MET A 1 -12.59 -2.31 16.97
CA MET A 1 -11.50 -2.92 16.16
C MET A 1 -11.83 -2.73 14.69
N SER A 2 -11.01 -2.00 13.92
CA SER A 2 -11.26 -1.78 12.48
C SER A 2 -11.21 -3.11 11.74
N LYS A 3 -12.25 -3.45 10.97
CA LYS A 3 -12.30 -4.68 10.16
C LYS A 3 -11.11 -4.67 9.21
N ARG A 4 -10.27 -5.72 9.27
CA ARG A 4 -9.18 -5.89 8.30
C ARG A 4 -9.80 -5.97 6.90
N LYS A 5 -9.31 -5.14 5.96
CA LYS A 5 -9.74 -5.18 4.56
C LYS A 5 -9.59 -6.61 4.04
N ARG A 6 -10.63 -7.08 3.36
CA ARG A 6 -10.59 -8.32 2.58
C ARG A 6 -10.56 -7.94 1.11
N PHE A 7 -9.54 -8.40 0.39
CA PHE A 7 -9.41 -8.17 -1.04
C PHE A 7 -10.28 -9.17 -1.80
N THR A 8 -11.00 -8.70 -2.82
CA THR A 8 -11.70 -9.58 -3.77
C THR A 8 -10.71 -10.24 -4.72
N GLU A 9 -11.12 -11.30 -5.44
CA GLU A 9 -10.26 -11.95 -6.43
C GLU A 9 -9.85 -11.00 -7.56
N ASP A 10 -10.74 -10.10 -7.97
CA ASP A 10 -10.45 -9.04 -8.94
C ASP A 10 -9.40 -8.06 -8.40
N GLU A 11 -9.56 -7.61 -7.14
CA GLU A 11 -8.61 -6.71 -6.50
C GLU A 11 -7.23 -7.38 -6.35
N ILE A 12 -7.20 -8.66 -6.00
CA ILE A 12 -5.98 -9.45 -5.92
C ILE A 12 -5.30 -9.54 -7.28
N THR A 13 -6.06 -9.87 -8.33
CA THR A 13 -5.54 -10.01 -9.69
C THR A 13 -4.94 -8.70 -10.17
N GLN A 14 -5.67 -7.59 -10.05
CA GLN A 14 -5.20 -6.27 -10.46
C GLN A 14 -3.95 -5.82 -9.69
N LEU A 15 -3.93 -5.96 -8.36
CA LEU A 15 -2.77 -5.56 -7.56
C LEU A 15 -1.56 -6.48 -7.77
N SER A 16 -1.79 -7.77 -8.03
CA SER A 16 -0.70 -8.73 -8.28
C SER A 16 0.06 -8.47 -9.59
N GLN A 17 -0.57 -7.79 -10.55
CA GLN A 17 0.07 -7.38 -11.80
C GLN A 17 1.00 -6.17 -11.62
N SER A 18 0.90 -5.45 -10.50
CA SER A 18 1.75 -4.30 -10.24
C SER A 18 3.17 -4.73 -9.87
N PRO A 19 4.23 -4.15 -10.48
CA PRO A 19 5.62 -4.47 -10.12
C PRO A 19 5.98 -4.04 -8.68
N TYR A 20 5.15 -3.20 -8.07
CA TYR A 20 5.35 -2.68 -6.72
C TYR A 20 4.80 -3.61 -5.63
N VAL A 21 3.98 -4.60 -6.00
CA VAL A 21 3.38 -5.56 -5.08
C VAL A 21 4.21 -6.84 -5.08
N LYS A 22 4.80 -7.17 -3.93
CA LYS A 22 5.60 -8.39 -3.76
C LYS A 22 4.71 -9.63 -3.65
N TYR A 23 3.65 -9.52 -2.85
CA TYR A 23 2.62 -10.55 -2.75
C TYR A 23 1.33 -9.96 -2.19
N ILE A 24 0.22 -10.54 -2.59
CA ILE A 24 -1.11 -10.20 -2.08
C ILE A 24 -1.92 -11.46 -1.79
N ARG A 25 -2.68 -11.43 -0.72
CA ARG A 25 -3.65 -12.44 -0.27
C ARG A 25 -4.92 -11.72 0.16
N VAL A 26 -6.00 -12.47 0.31
CA VAL A 26 -7.33 -11.96 0.75
C VAL A 26 -7.25 -11.03 1.96
N ASN A 27 -6.34 -11.24 2.91
CA ASN A 27 -6.25 -10.43 4.13
C ASN A 27 -4.94 -9.65 4.31
N ARG A 28 -4.04 -9.68 3.32
CA ARG A 28 -2.70 -9.11 3.47
C ARG A 28 -2.12 -8.70 2.12
N ILE A 29 -1.56 -7.50 2.07
CA ILE A 29 -0.74 -7.02 0.96
C ILE A 29 0.67 -6.74 1.46
N SER A 30 1.68 -6.95 0.62
CA SER A 30 3.05 -6.56 0.90
C SER A 30 3.71 -6.05 -0.36
N PHE A 31 4.39 -4.92 -0.20
CA PHE A 31 5.07 -4.25 -1.28
C PHE A 31 6.52 -4.72 -1.42
N THR A 32 7.11 -4.48 -2.58
CA THR A 32 8.53 -4.72 -2.82
C THR A 32 9.39 -3.82 -1.94
N PHE A 33 10.64 -4.23 -1.71
CA PHE A 33 11.57 -3.45 -0.89
C PHE A 33 11.85 -2.08 -1.52
N GLU A 34 12.12 -2.06 -2.82
CA GLU A 34 12.36 -0.85 -3.62
C GLU A 34 11.19 0.14 -3.50
N PHE A 35 9.96 -0.36 -3.62
CA PHE A 35 8.79 0.48 -3.47
C PHE A 35 8.65 1.07 -2.07
N ARG A 36 8.93 0.27 -1.03
CA ARG A 36 8.94 0.77 0.35
C ARG A 36 10.00 1.86 0.56
N THR A 37 11.17 1.73 -0.03
CA THR A 37 12.22 2.76 0.05
C THR A 37 11.76 4.06 -0.61
N MET A 38 11.18 4.00 -1.81
CA MET A 38 10.63 5.19 -2.48
C MET A 38 9.51 5.86 -1.67
N LEU A 39 8.62 5.05 -1.06
CA LEU A 39 7.57 5.58 -0.18
C LEU A 39 8.16 6.22 1.08
N TRP A 40 9.20 5.63 1.66
CA TRP A 40 9.88 6.14 2.84
C TRP A 40 10.57 7.48 2.56
N GLU A 41 11.30 7.62 1.46
CA GLU A 41 11.94 8.88 1.06
C GLU A 41 10.91 10.01 0.90
N ARG A 42 9.79 9.73 0.23
CA ARG A 42 8.69 10.70 0.07
C ARG A 42 8.04 11.05 1.40
N TRP A 43 7.83 10.06 2.27
CA TRP A 43 7.29 10.28 3.60
C TRP A 43 8.27 11.06 4.48
N GLN A 44 9.57 10.83 4.39
CA GLN A 44 10.59 11.57 5.14
C GLN A 44 10.59 13.06 4.78
N ALA A 45 10.40 13.40 3.50
CA ALA A 45 10.27 14.79 3.06
C ALA A 45 9.00 15.46 3.61
N HIS A 46 7.88 14.74 3.70
CA HIS A 46 6.61 15.24 4.22
C HIS A 46 5.88 14.16 5.04
N PRO A 47 6.17 14.03 6.35
CA PRO A 47 5.69 12.92 7.18
C PRO A 47 4.18 12.97 7.41
N SER A 48 3.43 12.32 6.51
CA SER A 48 1.97 12.25 6.58
C SER A 48 1.43 11.02 5.87
N ILE A 49 0.35 10.45 6.41
CA ILE A 49 -0.44 9.40 5.76
C ILE A 49 -0.92 9.87 4.38
N THR A 50 -1.26 11.14 4.25
CA THR A 50 -1.72 11.72 2.99
C THR A 50 -0.62 11.65 1.92
N THR A 51 0.65 11.80 2.31
CA THR A 51 1.80 11.65 1.41
C THR A 51 1.91 10.22 0.90
N ILE A 52 1.77 9.22 1.78
CA ILE A 52 1.78 7.80 1.39
C ILE A 52 0.61 7.50 0.44
N LYS A 53 -0.60 7.99 0.75
CA LYS A 53 -1.79 7.82 -0.11
C LYS A 53 -1.57 8.44 -1.49
N LYS A 54 -1.05 9.67 -1.56
CA LYS A 54 -0.75 10.33 -2.84
C LYS A 54 0.29 9.55 -3.64
N ALA A 55 1.37 9.11 -3.00
CA ALA A 55 2.40 8.32 -3.67
C ALA A 55 1.84 7.00 -4.22
N LEU A 56 1.06 6.26 -3.42
CA LEU A 56 0.37 5.05 -3.89
C LEU A 56 -0.46 5.33 -5.15
N PHE A 57 -1.29 6.38 -5.11
CA PHE A 57 -2.13 6.77 -6.24
C PHE A 57 -1.32 7.13 -7.50
N GLU A 58 -0.23 7.90 -7.36
CA GLU A 58 0.68 8.25 -8.45
C GLU A 58 1.33 7.01 -9.10
N TYR A 59 1.60 5.96 -8.32
CA TYR A 59 2.14 4.70 -8.81
C TYR A 59 1.06 3.71 -9.29
N GLY A 60 -0.18 4.17 -9.48
CA GLY A 60 -1.29 3.36 -10.00
C GLY A 60 -1.89 2.40 -8.98
N LEU A 61 -1.62 2.59 -7.69
CA LEU A 61 -2.17 1.79 -6.60
C LEU A 61 -3.22 2.61 -5.86
N ASP A 62 -4.51 2.27 -6.05
CA ASP A 62 -5.58 3.00 -5.39
C ASP A 62 -5.51 2.82 -3.85
N PRO A 63 -5.30 3.91 -3.07
CA PRO A 63 -5.24 3.83 -1.62
C PRO A 63 -6.57 3.38 -0.98
N CYS A 64 -7.71 3.64 -1.64
CA CYS A 64 -9.02 3.18 -1.19
C CYS A 64 -9.15 1.66 -1.32
N MET A 65 -8.62 1.10 -2.40
CA MET A 65 -8.55 -0.35 -2.65
C MET A 65 -7.62 -1.05 -1.65
N ILE A 66 -6.43 -0.47 -1.39
CA ILE A 66 -5.47 -1.00 -0.40
C ILE A 66 -6.03 -0.97 1.03
N GLY A 67 -6.74 0.11 1.36
CA GLY A 67 -7.37 0.31 2.64
C GLY A 67 -6.44 0.84 3.74
N SER A 68 -7.02 1.62 4.66
CA SER A 68 -6.30 2.29 5.75
C SER A 68 -5.42 1.35 6.59
N PRO A 69 -5.83 0.13 6.98
CA PRO A 69 -4.99 -0.74 7.83
C PRO A 69 -3.63 -1.08 7.22
N ALA A 70 -3.56 -1.31 5.91
CA ALA A 70 -2.30 -1.61 5.23
C ALA A 70 -1.40 -0.38 5.14
N ILE A 71 -1.99 0.80 4.93
CA ILE A 71 -1.28 2.09 4.87
C ILE A 71 -0.73 2.47 6.24
N HIS A 72 -1.51 2.32 7.31
CA HIS A 72 -1.03 2.53 8.68
C HIS A 72 0.11 1.56 9.03
N SER A 73 -0.03 0.28 8.66
CA SER A 73 1.04 -0.70 8.88
C SER A 73 2.34 -0.40 8.09
N LEU A 74 2.25 0.32 6.97
CA LEU A 74 3.42 0.82 6.25
C LEU A 74 4.10 1.93 7.04
N GLN A 75 3.31 2.91 7.49
CA GLN A 75 3.81 4.03 8.28
C GLN A 75 4.48 3.57 9.58
N ASP A 76 3.90 2.59 10.30
CA ASP A 76 4.49 2.04 11.53
C ASP A 76 5.87 1.36 11.29
N LYS A 77 6.24 1.12 10.03
CA LYS A 77 7.51 0.49 9.61
C LYS A 77 8.46 1.46 8.92
N PHE A 78 8.10 2.74 8.81
CA PHE A 78 8.90 3.83 8.26
C PHE A 78 9.58 4.60 9.39
#